data_AF-A0A7S4AWJ5-F1
#
_entry.id   AF-A0A7S4AWJ5-F1
#
_cell.length_a   1.000
_cell.length_b   1.000
_cell.length_c   1.000
_cell.angle_alpha   90.00
_cell.angle_beta   90.00
_cell.angle_gamma   90.00
#
_symmetry.space_group_name_H-M   'P 1'
#
loop_
_entity.id
_entity.type
_entity.pdbx_description
1 polymer ?
#
loop_
_entity_poly.entity_id
_entity_poly.type
_entity_poly.pdbx_seq_one_letter_code
_entity_poly.pdbx_strand_id
1 'polypeptide(L)'
;RMKKNERVVAAAVTRDGLALRHASNRMKKNERVVAAAVGQNGLALLYASNRMKKNERVVAAAVTHTGSALRHASNRMKKNERIVAAAVTRNGLALQYASNRMKKNERVVAAAVTNIGSALKYASKRMKNNERIVAAAVTRDGLALQHTSNNKKGNIGVVLTALRQNPRALKFISQDFLVATVTGYH
;
A
#
# COMPACT_ATOMS: atom_id res chain seq x y z
N ARG A 1 1.57 -38.47 -6.00
CA ARG A 1 2.77 -38.59 -5.11
C ARG A 1 3.68 -37.35 -5.13
N MET A 2 3.94 -36.73 -6.30
CA MET A 2 4.93 -35.63 -6.44
C MET A 2 4.63 -34.32 -5.68
N LYS A 3 3.35 -33.92 -5.53
CA LYS A 3 2.92 -32.71 -4.77
C LYS A 3 3.23 -32.73 -3.26
N LYS A 4 3.77 -33.85 -2.75
CA LYS A 4 4.21 -34.04 -1.35
C LYS A 4 5.74 -34.05 -1.22
N ASN A 5 6.47 -34.15 -2.32
CA ASN A 5 7.93 -34.18 -2.32
C ASN A 5 8.46 -32.74 -2.26
N GLU A 6 9.21 -32.43 -1.20
CA GLU A 6 9.72 -31.08 -0.95
C GLU A 6 10.64 -30.58 -2.07
N ARG A 7 11.55 -31.42 -2.58
CA ARG A 7 12.47 -31.03 -3.66
C ARG A 7 11.72 -30.68 -4.94
N VAL A 8 10.76 -31.52 -5.32
CA VAL A 8 9.95 -31.29 -6.53
C VAL A 8 9.11 -30.02 -6.39
N VAL A 9 8.46 -29.84 -5.23
CA VAL A 9 7.64 -28.64 -5.00
C VAL A 9 8.51 -27.39 -4.92
N ALA A 10 9.67 -27.46 -4.27
CA ALA A 10 10.65 -26.36 -4.22
C ALA A 10 11.09 -25.95 -5.63
N ALA A 11 11.49 -26.91 -6.47
CA ALA A 11 11.89 -26.65 -7.85
C ALA A 11 10.76 -26.05 -8.71
N ALA A 12 9.50 -26.44 -8.45
CA ALA A 12 8.35 -25.84 -9.12
C ALA A 12 8.12 -24.39 -8.67
N VAL A 13 8.12 -24.13 -7.36
CA VAL A 13 7.83 -22.78 -6.83
C VAL A 13 8.95 -21.77 -7.04
N THR A 14 10.19 -22.22 -7.24
CA THR A 14 11.29 -21.34 -7.64
C THR A 14 11.19 -20.87 -9.09
N ARG A 15 10.47 -21.60 -9.96
CA ARG A 15 10.19 -21.19 -11.34
C ARG A 15 8.88 -20.42 -11.47
N ASP A 16 7.83 -20.84 -10.76
CA ASP A 16 6.54 -20.15 -10.66
C ASP A 16 6.03 -20.22 -9.21
N GLY A 17 6.15 -19.13 -8.46
CA GLY A 17 5.71 -19.06 -7.06
C GLY A 17 4.23 -19.36 -6.89
N LEU A 18 3.40 -19.11 -7.90
CA LEU A 18 1.97 -19.44 -7.87
C LEU A 18 1.71 -20.95 -8.00
N ALA A 19 2.71 -21.76 -8.36
CA ALA A 19 2.63 -23.22 -8.32
C ALA A 19 2.35 -23.75 -6.90
N LEU A 20 2.60 -22.95 -5.85
CA LEU A 20 2.23 -23.28 -4.46
C LEU A 20 0.74 -23.63 -4.32
N ARG A 21 -0.14 -23.11 -5.19
CA ARG A 21 -1.57 -23.44 -5.20
C ARG A 21 -1.85 -24.95 -5.31
N HIS A 22 -0.99 -25.65 -6.04
CA HIS A 22 -1.09 -27.09 -6.31
C HIS A 22 -0.39 -27.96 -5.27
N ALA A 23 0.39 -27.37 -4.37
CA ALA A 23 1.14 -28.11 -3.36
C ALA A 23 0.20 -28.69 -2.29
N SER A 24 0.63 -29.79 -1.67
CA SER A 24 -0.12 -30.40 -0.56
C SER A 24 -0.23 -29.48 0.67
N ASN A 25 -1.21 -29.73 1.54
CA ASN A 25 -1.38 -28.98 2.79
C ASN A 25 -0.13 -28.99 3.68
N ARG A 26 0.66 -30.07 3.64
CA ARG A 26 1.96 -30.15 4.33
C ARG A 26 2.95 -29.14 3.77
N MET A 27 3.04 -29.02 2.44
CA MET A 27 3.96 -28.09 1.77
C MET A 27 3.53 -26.62 1.93
N LYS A 28 2.23 -26.32 1.94
CA LYS A 28 1.69 -24.98 2.26
C LYS A 28 1.97 -24.54 3.71
N LYS A 29 2.45 -25.45 4.58
CA LYS A 29 2.92 -25.19 5.94
C LYS A 29 4.45 -25.23 6.06
N ASN A 30 5.16 -25.72 5.05
CA ASN A 30 6.63 -25.79 5.05
C ASN A 30 7.19 -24.39 4.77
N GLU A 31 7.90 -23.84 5.75
CA GLU A 31 8.43 -22.48 5.68
C GLU A 31 9.42 -22.28 4.52
N ARG A 32 10.31 -23.24 4.25
CA ARG A 32 11.29 -23.14 3.14
C ARG A 32 10.59 -23.08 1.80
N VAL A 33 9.62 -23.97 1.56
CA VAL A 33 8.86 -24.01 0.32
C VAL A 33 8.04 -22.74 0.15
N VAL A 34 7.35 -22.29 1.19
CA VAL A 34 6.54 -21.06 1.13
C VAL A 34 7.42 -19.83 0.96
N ALA A 35 8.57 -19.75 1.65
CA ALA A 35 9.54 -18.67 1.50
C ALA A 35 10.08 -18.59 0.07
N ALA A 36 10.44 -19.73 -0.54
CA ALA A 36 10.85 -19.78 -1.94
C ALA A 36 9.74 -19.29 -2.88
N ALA A 37 8.50 -19.74 -2.66
CA ALA A 37 7.35 -19.32 -3.47
C ALA A 37 7.09 -17.81 -3.37
N VAL A 38 7.06 -17.24 -2.15
CA VAL A 38 6.80 -15.80 -1.98
C VAL A 38 7.99 -14.93 -2.37
N GLY A 39 9.21 -15.46 -2.29
CA GLY A 39 10.41 -14.81 -2.80
C GLY A 39 10.43 -14.72 -4.32
N GLN A 40 9.81 -15.67 -5.01
CA GLN A 40 9.62 -15.62 -6.47
C GLN A 40 8.40 -14.77 -6.87
N ASN A 41 7.29 -14.87 -6.13
CA ASN A 41 6.10 -14.06 -6.33
C ASN A 41 5.34 -13.87 -5.01
N GLY A 42 5.36 -12.65 -4.47
CA GLY A 42 4.74 -12.34 -3.19
C GLY A 42 3.24 -12.69 -3.11
N LEU A 43 2.51 -12.75 -4.23
CA LEU A 43 1.09 -13.17 -4.25
C LEU A 43 0.90 -14.65 -3.93
N ALA A 44 1.95 -15.48 -4.00
CA ALA A 44 1.92 -16.87 -3.55
C ALA A 44 1.50 -17.01 -2.08
N LEU A 45 1.65 -15.95 -1.27
CA LEU A 45 1.17 -15.89 0.12
C LEU A 45 -0.33 -16.23 0.23
N LEU A 46 -1.13 -15.97 -0.80
CA LEU A 46 -2.55 -16.38 -0.87
C LEU A 46 -2.73 -17.87 -0.57
N TYR A 47 -1.86 -18.72 -1.12
CA TYR A 47 -1.95 -20.17 -1.05
C TYR A 47 -1.26 -20.77 0.17
N ALA A 48 -0.49 -19.97 0.91
CA ALA A 48 0.15 -20.39 2.13
C ALA A 48 -0.89 -20.67 3.24
N SER A 49 -0.55 -21.55 4.17
CA SER A 49 -1.39 -21.84 5.33
C SER A 49 -1.58 -20.62 6.24
N ASN A 50 -2.62 -20.64 7.07
CA ASN A 50 -2.87 -19.58 8.06
C ASN A 50 -1.69 -19.38 9.03
N ARG A 51 -0.92 -20.42 9.33
CA ARG A 51 0.32 -20.34 10.11
C ARG A 51 1.37 -19.48 9.38
N MET A 52 1.55 -19.70 8.08
CA MET A 52 2.52 -18.95 7.27
C MET A 52 2.08 -17.50 7.02
N LYS A 53 0.79 -17.22 6.89
CA LYS A 53 0.23 -15.85 6.83
C LYS A 53 0.40 -15.04 8.14
N LYS A 54 0.84 -15.71 9.22
CA LYS A 54 1.22 -15.11 10.51
C LYS A 54 2.74 -15.10 10.73
N ASN A 55 3.51 -15.84 9.92
CA ASN A 55 4.96 -15.87 10.02
C ASN A 55 5.52 -14.57 9.46
N GLU A 56 6.19 -13.80 10.32
CA GLU A 56 6.71 -12.48 9.97
C GLU A 56 7.76 -12.52 8.86
N ARG A 57 8.68 -13.50 8.85
CA ARG A 57 9.71 -13.63 7.82
C ARG A 57 9.11 -13.90 6.45
N VAL A 58 8.14 -14.82 6.40
CA VAL A 58 7.43 -15.17 5.16
C VAL A 58 6.62 -13.99 4.64
N VAL A 59 5.88 -13.31 5.53
CA VAL A 59 5.06 -12.16 5.12
C VAL A 59 5.95 -10.98 4.71
N ALA A 60 7.07 -10.74 5.40
CA ALA A 60 8.05 -9.74 5.02
C ALA A 60 8.56 -10.00 3.60
N ALA A 61 9.04 -11.21 3.31
CA ALA A 61 9.52 -11.60 1.99
C ALA A 61 8.44 -11.40 0.90
N ALA A 62 7.19 -11.75 1.21
CA ALA A 62 6.08 -11.57 0.28
C ALA A 62 5.81 -10.09 -0.03
N VAL A 63 5.76 -9.22 0.98
CA VAL A 63 5.45 -7.79 0.77
C VAL A 63 6.61 -6.99 0.20
N THR A 64 7.86 -7.41 0.44
CA THR A 64 9.04 -6.80 -0.18
C THR A 64 9.10 -7.09 -1.68
N HIS A 65 8.69 -8.29 -2.10
CA HIS A 65 8.57 -8.62 -3.52
C HIS A 65 7.33 -7.97 -4.15
N THR A 66 6.18 -8.03 -3.47
CA THR A 66 4.90 -7.54 -3.99
C THR A 66 4.09 -6.88 -2.87
N GLY A 67 4.09 -5.54 -2.80
CA GLY A 67 3.43 -4.82 -1.70
C GLY A 67 1.95 -5.17 -1.50
N SER A 68 1.22 -5.48 -2.57
CA SER A 68 -0.20 -5.89 -2.50
C SER A 68 -0.41 -7.27 -1.86
N ALA A 69 0.64 -8.08 -1.67
CA ALA A 69 0.58 -9.34 -0.94
C ALA A 69 0.12 -9.15 0.52
N LEU A 70 0.24 -7.92 1.07
CA LEU A 70 -0.29 -7.56 2.38
C LEU A 70 -1.77 -7.91 2.55
N ARG A 71 -2.56 -7.92 1.46
CA ARG A 71 -3.98 -8.30 1.49
C ARG A 71 -4.22 -9.71 2.04
N HIS A 72 -3.26 -10.62 1.81
CA HIS A 72 -3.31 -12.04 2.20
C HIS A 72 -2.69 -12.30 3.56
N ALA A 73 -1.99 -11.34 4.14
CA ALA A 73 -1.41 -11.46 5.46
C ALA A 73 -2.51 -11.47 6.53
N SER A 74 -2.21 -12.06 7.69
CA SER A 74 -3.12 -12.07 8.83
C SER A 74 -3.39 -10.67 9.37
N ASN A 75 -4.49 -10.50 10.11
CA ASN A 75 -4.84 -9.23 10.76
C ASN A 75 -3.74 -8.71 11.70
N ARG A 76 -2.96 -9.62 12.34
CA ARG A 76 -1.79 -9.27 13.15
C ARG A 76 -0.72 -8.59 12.30
N MET A 77 -0.42 -9.14 11.12
CA MET A 77 0.59 -8.58 10.21
C MET A 77 0.15 -7.24 9.60
N LYS A 78 -1.13 -7.07 9.29
CA LYS A 78 -1.72 -5.78 8.84
C LYS A 78 -1.68 -4.67 9.90
N LYS A 79 -1.33 -5.01 11.15
CA LYS A 79 -1.10 -4.07 12.27
C LYS A 79 0.39 -3.89 12.59
N ASN A 80 1.27 -4.73 12.04
CA ASN A 80 2.72 -4.64 12.27
C ASN A 80 3.27 -3.51 11.38
N GLU A 81 3.80 -2.48 12.04
CA GLU A 81 4.32 -1.29 11.38
C GLU A 81 5.45 -1.60 10.38
N ARG A 82 6.41 -2.48 10.73
CA ARG A 82 7.52 -2.84 9.84
C ARG A 82 7.03 -3.53 8.58
N ILE A 83 6.10 -4.47 8.71
CA ILE A 83 5.50 -5.18 7.57
C ILE A 83 4.71 -4.23 6.68
N VAL A 84 3.87 -3.37 7.28
CA VAL A 84 3.06 -2.43 6.49
C VAL A 84 3.95 -1.38 5.83
N ALA A 85 4.96 -0.86 6.52
CA ALA A 85 5.94 0.07 5.96
C ALA A 85 6.68 -0.53 4.76
N ALA A 86 7.13 -1.79 4.86
CA ALA A 86 7.75 -2.50 3.73
C ALA A 86 6.77 -2.63 2.55
N ALA A 87 5.50 -3.00 2.82
CA ALA A 87 4.48 -3.15 1.79
C ALA A 87 4.19 -1.83 1.06
N VAL A 88 4.01 -0.72 1.78
CA VAL A 88 3.69 0.59 1.17
C VAL A 88 4.89 1.24 0.50
N THR A 89 6.10 0.96 0.97
CA THR A 89 7.34 1.37 0.28
C THR A 89 7.45 0.64 -1.06
N ARG A 90 7.01 -0.62 -1.11
CA ARG A 90 7.01 -1.37 -2.37
C ARG A 90 5.90 -0.94 -3.32
N ASN A 91 4.69 -0.70 -2.80
CA ASN A 91 3.54 -0.19 -3.54
C ASN A 91 2.64 0.62 -2.59
N GLY A 92 2.59 1.94 -2.76
CA GLY A 92 1.83 2.84 -1.88
C GLY A 92 0.35 2.49 -1.74
N LEU A 93 -0.27 1.90 -2.77
CA LEU A 93 -1.66 1.44 -2.72
C LEU A 93 -1.87 0.24 -1.79
N ALA A 94 -0.82 -0.42 -1.31
CA ALA A 94 -0.90 -1.46 -0.29
C ALA A 94 -1.49 -0.93 1.04
N LEU A 95 -1.46 0.39 1.26
CA LEU A 95 -2.08 1.05 2.41
C LEU A 95 -3.57 0.68 2.56
N GLN A 96 -4.26 0.37 1.45
CA GLN A 96 -5.67 -0.05 1.49
C GLN A 96 -5.91 -1.30 2.33
N TYR A 97 -4.93 -2.21 2.39
CA TYR A 97 -4.99 -3.47 3.11
C TYR A 97 -4.49 -3.37 4.55
N ALA A 98 -3.88 -2.24 4.91
CA ALA A 98 -3.41 -2.01 6.27
C ALA A 98 -4.58 -1.82 7.23
N SER A 99 -4.34 -2.09 8.52
CA SER A 99 -5.33 -1.84 9.57
C SER A 99 -5.65 -0.34 9.72
N ASN A 100 -6.81 -0.03 10.31
CA ASN A 100 -7.21 1.35 10.60
C ASN A 100 -6.17 2.11 11.46
N ARG A 101 -5.45 1.40 12.35
CA ARG A 101 -4.34 1.97 13.13
C ARG A 101 -3.20 2.43 12.22
N MET A 102 -2.84 1.64 11.22
CA MET A 102 -1.76 1.97 10.29
C MET A 102 -2.16 3.07 9.29
N LYS A 103 -3.43 3.15 8.90
CA LYS A 103 -3.98 4.27 8.10
C LYS A 103 -4.00 5.62 8.84
N LYS A 104 -3.71 5.61 10.15
CA LYS A 104 -3.52 6.80 11.01
C LYS A 104 -2.05 7.04 11.37
N ASN A 105 -1.16 6.07 11.11
CA ASN A 105 0.27 6.19 11.41
C ASN A 105 0.91 7.08 10.36
N GLU A 106 1.45 8.22 10.81
CA GLU A 106 2.00 9.24 9.93
C GLU A 106 3.20 8.73 9.13
N ARG A 107 4.12 7.97 9.72
CA ARG A 107 5.29 7.42 9.02
C ARG A 107 4.87 6.48 7.89
N VAL A 108 3.92 5.58 8.17
CA VAL A 108 3.39 4.64 7.18
C VAL A 108 2.65 5.36 6.06
N VAL A 109 1.80 6.34 6.39
CA VAL A 109 1.04 7.09 5.38
C VAL A 109 1.97 7.97 4.55
N ALA A 110 2.97 8.62 5.16
CA ALA A 110 3.99 9.39 4.47
C ALA A 110 4.76 8.53 3.46
N ALA A 111 5.19 7.33 3.85
CA ALA A 111 5.85 6.38 2.95
C ALA A 111 4.92 5.99 1.79
N ALA A 112 3.64 5.73 2.06
CA ALA A 112 2.66 5.35 1.05
C ALA A 112 2.44 6.47 0.01
N VAL A 113 2.18 7.71 0.45
CA VAL A 113 1.89 8.83 -0.46
C VAL A 113 3.12 9.33 -1.18
N THR A 114 4.31 9.21 -0.57
CA THR A 114 5.58 9.50 -1.24
C THR A 114 5.85 8.51 -2.36
N ASN A 115 5.43 7.25 -2.21
CA ASN A 115 5.53 6.25 -3.28
C ASN A 115 4.46 6.45 -4.37
N ILE A 116 3.18 6.56 -3.99
CA ILE A 116 2.04 6.80 -4.89
C ILE A 116 1.10 7.82 -4.25
N GLY A 117 1.01 9.04 -4.79
CA GLY A 117 0.25 10.14 -4.16
C GLY A 117 -1.23 9.81 -3.95
N SER A 118 -1.88 9.12 -4.90
CA SER A 118 -3.27 8.66 -4.77
C SER A 118 -3.51 7.64 -3.65
N ALA A 119 -2.46 7.09 -3.01
CA ALA A 119 -2.59 6.28 -1.79
C ALA A 119 -3.26 7.07 -0.65
N LEU A 120 -3.25 8.41 -0.70
CA LEU A 120 -3.95 9.29 0.23
C LEU A 120 -5.44 8.93 0.37
N LYS A 121 -6.08 8.38 -0.68
CA LYS A 121 -7.49 7.96 -0.63
C LYS A 121 -7.78 6.96 0.49
N TYR A 122 -6.80 6.14 0.85
CA TYR A 122 -6.91 5.10 1.88
C TYR A 122 -6.49 5.56 3.27
N ALA A 123 -5.90 6.74 3.39
CA ALA A 123 -5.51 7.30 4.67
C ALA A 123 -6.74 7.74 5.50
N SER A 124 -6.57 7.84 6.81
CA SER A 124 -7.62 8.33 7.71
C SER A 124 -7.96 9.81 7.43
N LYS A 125 -9.16 10.26 7.84
CA LYS A 125 -9.59 11.67 7.73
C LYS A 125 -8.55 12.64 8.31
N ARG A 126 -7.94 12.30 9.45
CA ARG A 126 -6.86 13.09 10.08
C ARG A 126 -5.66 13.26 9.15
N MET A 127 -5.25 12.21 8.46
CA MET A 127 -4.10 12.26 7.53
C MET A 127 -4.44 13.03 6.25
N LYS A 128 -5.68 12.95 5.78
CA LYS A 128 -6.18 13.75 4.64
C LYS A 128 -6.26 15.25 4.94
N ASN A 129 -6.12 15.65 6.20
CA ASN A 129 -6.04 17.04 6.64
C ASN A 129 -4.64 17.42 7.15
N ASN A 130 -3.72 16.47 7.30
CA ASN A 130 -2.36 16.74 7.76
C ASN A 130 -1.58 17.42 6.63
N GLU A 131 -1.02 18.59 6.93
CA GLU A 131 -0.36 19.44 5.95
C GLU A 131 0.82 18.76 5.25
N ARG A 132 1.72 18.14 6.02
CA ARG A 132 2.91 17.47 5.49
C ARG A 132 2.53 16.28 4.60
N ILE A 133 1.54 15.50 5.02
CA ILE A 133 1.05 14.34 4.26
C ILE A 133 0.37 14.78 2.96
N VAL A 134 -0.49 15.80 3.03
CA VAL A 134 -1.20 16.32 1.86
C VAL A 134 -0.22 16.94 0.87
N ALA A 135 0.72 17.77 1.34
CA ALA A 135 1.77 18.35 0.50
C ALA A 135 2.58 17.27 -0.21
N ALA A 136 3.03 16.23 0.51
CA ALA A 136 3.74 15.09 -0.10
C ALA A 136 2.90 14.36 -1.15
N ALA A 137 1.61 14.15 -0.87
CA ALA A 137 0.70 13.47 -1.80
C ALA A 137 0.47 14.27 -3.09
N VAL A 138 0.15 15.56 -3.00
CA VAL A 138 -0.12 16.39 -4.18
C VAL A 138 1.13 16.74 -4.98
N THR A 139 2.30 16.80 -4.32
CA THR A 139 3.60 16.91 -5.00
C THR A 139 3.88 15.66 -5.83
N ARG A 140 3.48 14.48 -5.36
CA ARG A 140 3.66 13.21 -6.07
C ARG A 140 2.61 12.99 -7.16
N ASP A 141 1.37 13.36 -6.90
CA ASP A 141 0.21 13.23 -7.79
C ASP A 141 -0.80 14.33 -7.46
N GLY A 142 -0.88 15.37 -8.29
CA GLY A 142 -1.74 16.53 -8.11
C GLY A 142 -3.22 16.17 -8.09
N LEU A 143 -3.61 15.04 -8.70
CA LEU A 143 -4.99 14.54 -8.59
C LEU A 143 -5.29 13.96 -7.21
N ALA A 144 -4.30 13.74 -6.35
CA ALA A 144 -4.50 13.37 -4.95
C ALA A 144 -5.25 14.47 -4.17
N LEU A 145 -5.29 15.71 -4.68
CA LEU A 145 -6.11 16.80 -4.14
C LEU A 145 -7.58 16.39 -3.95
N GLN A 146 -8.11 15.55 -4.84
CA GLN A 146 -9.49 15.06 -4.75
C GLN A 146 -9.78 14.31 -3.42
N HIS A 147 -8.74 13.74 -2.80
CA HIS A 147 -8.82 12.93 -1.60
C HIS A 147 -8.51 13.68 -0.31
N THR A 148 -8.16 14.97 -0.37
CA THR A 148 -7.90 15.80 0.80
C THR A 148 -9.21 16.24 1.46
N SER A 149 -9.12 16.82 2.66
CA SER A 149 -10.25 17.55 3.26
C SER A 149 -10.64 18.77 2.42
N ASN A 150 -11.88 19.25 2.58
CA ASN A 150 -12.36 20.46 1.91
C ASN A 150 -11.49 21.69 2.25
N ASN A 151 -11.07 21.84 3.52
CA ASN A 151 -10.18 22.92 3.93
C ASN A 151 -8.85 22.92 3.16
N LYS A 152 -8.32 21.74 2.80
CA LYS A 152 -7.09 21.64 2.00
C LYS A 152 -7.32 21.86 0.50
N LYS A 153 -8.55 21.70 0.02
CA LYS A 153 -8.94 22.06 -1.37
C LYS A 153 -9.05 23.56 -1.60
N GLY A 154 -9.12 24.36 -0.54
CA GLY A 154 -9.06 25.83 -0.59
C GLY A 154 -7.76 26.44 -0.05
N ASN A 155 -6.78 25.61 0.34
CA ASN A 155 -5.49 26.12 0.80
C ASN A 155 -4.62 26.49 -0.40
N ILE A 156 -4.29 27.78 -0.55
CA ILE A 156 -3.53 28.33 -1.67
C ILE A 156 -2.24 27.56 -1.97
N GLY A 157 -1.44 27.24 -0.94
CA GLY A 157 -0.18 26.53 -1.10
C GLY A 157 -0.36 25.11 -1.65
N VAL A 158 -1.31 24.36 -1.09
CA VAL A 158 -1.64 23.00 -1.54
C VAL A 158 -2.22 23.01 -2.95
N VAL A 159 -3.15 23.93 -3.23
CA VAL A 159 -3.82 24.07 -4.53
C VAL A 159 -2.83 24.42 -5.63
N LEU A 160 -1.98 25.43 -5.42
CA LEU A 160 -0.95 25.81 -6.39
C LEU A 160 0.05 24.67 -6.62
N THR A 161 0.43 23.94 -5.58
CA THR A 161 1.29 22.76 -5.72
C THR A 161 0.62 21.68 -6.56
N ALA A 162 -0.66 21.37 -6.31
CA ALA A 162 -1.41 20.38 -7.06
C ALA A 162 -1.59 20.77 -8.54
N LEU A 163 -1.92 22.03 -8.82
CA LEU A 163 -2.09 22.56 -10.17
C LEU A 163 -0.79 22.57 -10.97
N ARG A 164 0.33 22.97 -10.33
CA ARG A 164 1.66 22.91 -10.94
C ARG A 164 2.05 21.47 -11.32
N GLN A 165 1.66 20.50 -10.50
CA GLN A 165 1.93 19.08 -10.79
C GLN A 165 0.99 18.55 -11.88
N ASN A 166 -0.31 18.84 -11.79
CA ASN A 166 -1.31 18.42 -12.77
C ASN A 166 -2.46 19.43 -12.85
N PRO A 167 -2.57 20.19 -13.96
CA PRO A 167 -3.63 21.19 -14.15
C PRO A 167 -5.05 20.63 -14.07
N ARG A 168 -5.26 19.33 -14.33
CA ARG A 168 -6.56 18.68 -14.17
C ARG A 168 -7.02 18.61 -12.70
N ALA A 169 -6.15 18.95 -11.74
CA ALA A 169 -6.52 19.12 -10.35
C ALA A 169 -7.49 20.31 -10.12
N LEU A 170 -7.60 21.24 -11.09
CA LEU A 170 -8.52 22.39 -11.06
C LEU A 170 -9.95 21.99 -10.70
N LYS A 171 -10.43 20.86 -11.21
CA LYS A 171 -11.79 20.34 -10.95
C LYS A 171 -12.05 19.94 -9.49
N PHE A 172 -11.02 19.88 -8.65
CA PHE A 172 -11.10 19.42 -7.26
C PHE A 172 -10.87 20.53 -6.23
N ILE A 173 -10.60 21.75 -6.68
CA ILE A 173 -10.45 22.93 -5.83
C ILE A 173 -11.82 23.31 -5.26
N SER A 174 -11.87 23.89 -4.05
CA SER A 174 -13.13 24.35 -3.46
C SER A 174 -13.68 25.57 -4.22
N GLN A 175 -15.01 25.69 -4.32
CA GLN A 175 -15.64 26.84 -4.97
C GLN A 175 -15.23 28.16 -4.31
N ASP A 176 -15.16 28.18 -2.97
CA ASP A 176 -14.74 29.37 -2.20
C ASP A 176 -13.37 29.91 -2.62
N PHE A 177 -12.46 29.03 -3.03
CA PHE A 177 -11.14 29.43 -3.50
C PHE A 177 -11.21 30.09 -4.87
N LEU A 178 -12.04 29.56 -5.78
CA LEU A 178 -12.22 30.14 -7.12
C LEU A 178 -12.81 31.56 -7.02
N VAL A 179 -13.79 31.76 -6.14
CA VAL A 179 -14.39 33.09 -5.91
C VAL A 179 -13.35 34.07 -5.38
N ALA A 180 -12.57 33.71 -4.35
CA ALA A 180 -11.55 34.60 -3.78
C ALA A 180 -10.47 35.01 -4.80
N THR A 181 -10.05 34.10 -5.69
CA THR A 181 -9.06 34.44 -6.73
C THR A 181 -9.61 35.32 -7.85
N VAL A 182 -10.92 35.29 -8.09
CA VAL A 182 -11.58 36.13 -9.11
C VAL A 182 -11.96 37.50 -8.56
N THR A 183 -12.27 37.61 -7.26
CA THR A 183 -12.70 38.86 -6.63
C THR A 183 -11.58 39.70 -6.02
N GLY A 184 -10.34 39.19 -5.96
CA GLY A 184 -9.16 39.96 -5.51
C GLY A 184 -9.14 40.32 -4.02
N TYR A 185 -10.00 39.71 -3.20
CA TYR A 185 -10.00 39.92 -1.75
C TYR A 185 -8.98 38.96 -1.09
N HIS A 186 -7.93 39.55 -0.51
CA HIS A 186 -6.94 38.87 0.34
C HIS A 186 -7.19 39.15 1.82
#